data_AF-A0A8X6PRU1-F1
#
_entry.id   AF-A0A8X6PRU1-F1
#
_cell.length_a   1.000
_cell.length_b   1.000
_cell.length_c   1.000
_cell.angle_alpha   90.00
_cell.angle_beta   90.00
_cell.angle_gamma   90.00
#
_symmetry.space_group_name_H-M   'P 1'
#
loop_
_entity.id
_entity.type
_entity.pdbx_description
1 polymer ?
#
loop_
_entity_poly.entity_id
_entity_poly.type
_entity_poly.pdbx_seq_one_letter_code
_entity_poly.pdbx_strand_id
1 'polypeptide(L)'
;MEKLLMVWVTEKQLQGDTLTQTIICEKARANYGDLLKQTPQTSIDEASEESFKASRGWFENFKKRTGIHSVVRHGEAASSDMKAAEDYIKTFSDLIKDQRYISQQVFNCDETGLFWKKMPNRTYNTSINNSHD
;
A
#
# COMPACT_ATOMS: atom_id res chain seq x y z
N MET A 1 -9.64 -16.94 -12.76
CA MET A 1 -8.60 -16.54 -11.77
C MET A 1 -8.44 -15.01 -11.70
N GLU A 2 -8.00 -14.32 -12.76
CA GLU A 2 -7.68 -12.87 -12.68
C GLU A 2 -8.85 -11.96 -12.27
N LYS A 3 -10.09 -12.28 -12.68
CA LYS A 3 -11.28 -11.54 -12.22
C LYS A 3 -11.46 -11.62 -10.70
N LEU A 4 -11.27 -12.80 -10.11
CA LEU A 4 -11.35 -12.99 -8.64
C LEU A 4 -10.23 -12.23 -7.94
N LEU A 5 -9.03 -12.21 -8.53
CA LEU A 5 -7.91 -11.44 -8.01
C LEU A 5 -8.20 -9.94 -8.03
N MET A 6 -8.82 -9.43 -9.09
CA MET A 6 -9.18 -8.01 -9.18
C MET A 6 -10.24 -7.59 -8.18
N VAL A 7 -11.27 -8.40 -7.96
CA VAL A 7 -12.27 -8.14 -6.90
C VAL A 7 -11.60 -8.02 -5.54
N TRP A 8 -10.68 -8.95 -5.24
CA TRP A 8 -9.92 -8.93 -4.00
C TRP A 8 -8.96 -7.72 -3.90
N VAL A 9 -8.31 -7.32 -5.00
CA VAL A 9 -7.46 -6.12 -5.04
C VAL A 9 -8.28 -4.87 -4.71
N THR A 10 -9.46 -4.72 -5.30
CA THR A 10 -10.35 -3.58 -5.03
C THR A 10 -10.85 -3.58 -3.59
N GLU A 11 -11.24 -4.73 -3.04
CA GLU A 11 -11.63 -4.85 -1.63
C GLU A 11 -10.50 -4.40 -0.70
N LYS A 12 -9.26 -4.82 -0.97
CA LYS A 12 -8.09 -4.46 -0.16
C LYS A 12 -7.76 -2.98 -0.23
N GLN A 13 -7.94 -2.36 -1.39
CA GLN A 13 -7.78 -0.91 -1.55
C GLN A 13 -8.83 -0.14 -0.75
N LEU A 14 -10.09 -0.59 -0.73
CA LEU A 14 -11.15 0.03 0.08
C LEU A 14 -10.88 -0.06 1.59
N GLN A 15 -10.22 -1.14 2.03
CA GLN A 15 -9.78 -1.32 3.42
C GLN A 15 -8.54 -0.48 3.78
N GLY A 16 -7.90 0.18 2.80
CA GLY A 16 -6.67 0.94 3.01
C GLY A 16 -5.41 0.06 3.17
N ASP A 17 -5.49 -1.22 2.80
CA ASP A 17 -4.37 -2.17 2.92
C ASP A 17 -3.27 -1.88 1.89
N THR A 18 -2.03 -2.16 2.29
CA THR A 18 -0.89 -2.07 1.38
C THR A 18 -0.80 -3.31 0.50
N LEU A 19 -0.97 -3.13 -0.80
CA LEU A 19 -0.81 -4.15 -1.81
C LEU A 19 0.58 -4.09 -2.42
N THR A 20 1.39 -5.13 -2.16
CA THR A 20 2.69 -5.32 -2.80
C THR A 20 2.60 -6.38 -3.90
N GLN A 21 3.60 -6.41 -4.79
CA GLN A 21 3.69 -7.44 -5.82
C GLN A 21 3.68 -8.85 -5.21
N THR A 22 4.39 -9.04 -4.09
CA THR A 22 4.46 -10.32 -3.38
C THR A 22 3.08 -10.80 -2.97
N ILE A 23 2.30 -9.94 -2.29
CA ILE A 23 0.96 -10.28 -1.79
C ILE A 23 0.02 -10.57 -2.97
N ILE A 24 0.07 -9.78 -4.04
CA ILE A 24 -0.77 -10.01 -5.24
C ILE A 24 -0.42 -11.35 -5.89
N CYS A 25 0.87 -11.66 -6.07
CA CYS A 25 1.31 -12.93 -6.64
C CYS A 25 0.95 -14.14 -5.76
N GLU A 26 1.08 -14.03 -4.44
CA GLU A 26 0.66 -15.07 -3.49
C GLU A 26 -0.83 -15.33 -3.58
N LYS A 27 -1.66 -14.28 -3.56
CA LYS A 27 -3.11 -14.43 -3.72
C LYS A 27 -3.48 -15.02 -5.08
N ALA A 28 -2.77 -14.66 -6.15
CA ALA A 28 -2.99 -15.23 -7.48
C ALA A 28 -2.75 -16.75 -7.51
N ARG A 29 -1.68 -17.22 -6.85
CA ARG A 29 -1.37 -18.65 -6.72
C ARG A 29 -2.43 -19.38 -5.90
N ALA A 30 -2.86 -18.79 -4.79
CA ALA A 30 -3.93 -19.36 -3.96
C ALA A 30 -5.24 -19.51 -4.77
N ASN A 31 -5.67 -18.45 -5.46
CA ASN A 31 -6.86 -18.49 -6.31
C ASN A 31 -6.74 -19.54 -7.44
N TYR A 32 -5.55 -19.73 -8.00
CA TYR A 32 -5.32 -20.78 -9.02
C TYR A 32 -5.47 -22.18 -8.42
N GLY A 33 -4.85 -22.43 -7.25
CA GLY A 33 -4.96 -23.71 -6.55
C GLY A 33 -6.39 -24.05 -6.13
N ASP A 34 -7.16 -23.06 -5.68
CA ASP A 34 -8.57 -23.26 -5.30
C ASP A 34 -9.46 -23.60 -6.50
N LEU A 35 -9.18 -23.01 -7.66
CA LEU A 35 -9.89 -23.35 -8.90
C LEU A 35 -9.59 -24.78 -9.36
N LEU A 36 -8.34 -25.24 -9.24
CA LEU A 36 -7.97 -26.61 -9.58
C LEU A 36 -8.70 -27.64 -8.71
N LYS A 37 -8.88 -27.35 -7.41
CA LYS A 37 -9.62 -28.23 -6.49
C LYS A 37 -11.12 -28.31 -6.81
N GLN A 38 -11.69 -27.28 -7.44
CA GLN A 38 -13.12 -27.21 -7.77
C GLN A 38 -13.47 -27.86 -9.11
N THR A 39 -12.50 -28.17 -9.96
CA THR A 39 -12.70 -28.88 -11.21
C THR A 39 -12.28 -30.34 -11.07
N PRO A 40 -13.23 -31.29 -10.86
CA PRO A 40 -12.90 -32.71 -10.87
C PRO A 40 -12.76 -33.16 -12.34
N GLN A 41 -11.54 -33.54 -12.69
CA GLN A 41 -11.16 -34.31 -13.88
C GLN A 41 -11.39 -33.67 -15.27
N THR A 42 -10.28 -33.20 -15.86
CA THR A 42 -9.92 -33.66 -17.21
C THR A 42 -8.47 -34.13 -17.12
N SER A 43 -8.28 -35.44 -17.31
CA SER A 43 -7.02 -36.15 -17.58
C SER A 43 -5.75 -35.29 -17.66
N ILE A 44 -4.90 -35.34 -16.64
CA ILE A 44 -3.53 -34.86 -16.78
C ILE A 44 -2.57 -35.77 -16.00
N ASP A 45 -2.11 -36.83 -16.68
CA ASP A 45 -0.92 -37.60 -16.31
C ASP A 45 0.38 -36.94 -16.85
N GLU A 46 0.36 -35.66 -17.26
CA GLU A 46 1.53 -34.96 -17.86
C GLU A 46 1.72 -33.46 -17.47
N ALA A 47 0.96 -32.87 -16.54
CA ALA A 47 1.10 -31.45 -16.14
C ALA A 47 1.42 -31.24 -14.66
N SER A 48 2.17 -32.16 -14.08
CA SER A 48 2.86 -31.92 -12.81
C SER A 48 4.01 -30.91 -12.93
N GLU A 49 4.34 -30.41 -14.12
CA GLU A 49 5.55 -29.60 -14.34
C GLU A 49 5.33 -28.08 -14.49
N GLU A 50 4.10 -27.60 -14.68
CA GLU A 50 3.82 -26.16 -14.81
C GLU A 50 2.71 -25.68 -13.88
N SER A 51 2.92 -25.82 -12.57
CA SER A 51 2.14 -25.06 -11.59
C SER A 51 2.22 -23.56 -11.89
N PHE A 52 1.10 -22.85 -11.82
CA PHE A 52 1.06 -21.41 -12.07
C PHE A 52 1.99 -20.65 -11.11
N LYS A 53 3.09 -20.10 -11.64
CA LYS A 53 4.16 -19.50 -10.84
C LYS A 53 3.89 -18.05 -10.41
N ALA A 54 2.83 -17.40 -10.92
CA ALA A 54 2.62 -15.94 -10.79
C ALA A 54 3.92 -15.15 -11.04
N SER A 55 4.56 -15.44 -12.17
CA SER A 55 5.89 -14.92 -12.52
C SER A 55 5.90 -13.39 -12.67
N ARG A 56 7.09 -12.79 -12.69
CA ARG A 56 7.25 -11.36 -12.97
C ARG A 56 6.60 -10.96 -14.30
N GLY A 57 6.79 -11.75 -15.36
CA GLY A 57 6.18 -11.51 -16.67
C GLY A 57 4.66 -11.57 -16.62
N TRP A 58 4.09 -12.54 -15.91
CA TRP A 58 2.65 -12.61 -15.70
C TRP A 58 2.14 -11.36 -14.95
N PHE A 59 2.80 -10.96 -13.87
CA PHE A 59 2.40 -9.80 -13.07
C PHE A 59 2.44 -8.49 -13.86
N GLU A 60 3.48 -8.26 -14.67
CA GLU A 60 3.54 -7.07 -15.53
C GLU A 60 2.42 -7.07 -16.58
N ASN A 61 2.08 -8.22 -17.15
CA ASN A 61 0.95 -8.33 -18.07
C ASN A 61 -0.40 -8.13 -17.36
N PHE A 62 -0.54 -8.65 -16.14
CA PHE A 62 -1.72 -8.42 -15.30
C PHE A 62 -1.91 -6.93 -14.99
N LYS A 63 -0.84 -6.22 -14.60
CA LYS A 63 -0.87 -4.76 -14.42
C LYS A 63 -1.34 -4.04 -15.68
N LYS A 64 -0.77 -4.37 -16.84
CA LYS A 64 -1.16 -3.78 -18.13
C LYS A 64 -2.64 -4.01 -18.46
N ARG A 65 -3.16 -5.22 -18.21
CA ARG A 65 -4.57 -5.57 -18.47
C ARG A 65 -5.55 -4.87 -17.55
N THR A 66 -5.15 -4.59 -16.31
CA THR A 66 -6.05 -4.13 -15.24
C THR A 66 -5.88 -2.65 -14.92
N GLY A 67 -4.83 -2.02 -15.42
CA GLY A 67 -4.52 -0.61 -15.15
C GLY A 67 -3.99 -0.35 -13.74
N ILE A 68 -3.69 -1.38 -12.94
CA ILE A 68 -3.10 -1.15 -11.63
C ILE A 68 -1.66 -0.63 -11.77
N HIS A 69 -1.32 0.37 -10.99
CA HIS A 69 -0.02 1.02 -11.02
C HIS A 69 0.50 1.24 -9.60
N SER A 70 1.82 1.34 -9.48
CA SER A 70 2.46 1.53 -8.19
C SER A 70 2.47 3.01 -7.81
N VAL A 71 1.82 3.35 -6.70
CA VAL A 71 1.81 4.69 -6.12
C VAL A 71 2.67 4.75 -4.87
N VAL A 72 3.24 5.92 -4.60
CA VAL A 72 3.91 6.19 -3.31
C VAL A 72 2.84 6.49 -2.29
N ARG A 73 2.91 5.84 -1.12
CA ARG A 73 2.07 6.25 0.02
C ARG A 73 2.68 7.51 0.59
N HIS A 74 1.99 8.64 0.43
CA HIS A 74 2.34 9.86 1.13
C HIS A 74 2.08 9.66 2.64
N GLY A 75 2.99 10.19 3.45
CA GLY A 75 2.87 10.17 4.92
C GLY A 75 1.93 11.26 5.45
N GLU A 76 2.03 11.52 6.75
CA GLU A 76 1.19 12.46 7.51
C GLU A 76 1.21 13.90 7.00
N ALA A 77 2.18 14.27 6.15
CA ALA A 77 2.24 15.58 5.49
C ALA A 77 0.95 15.93 4.72
N ALA A 78 0.19 14.94 4.24
CA ALA A 78 -1.11 15.17 3.59
C ALA A 78 -2.28 15.38 4.58
N SER A 79 -2.06 15.10 5.88
CA SER A 79 -3.05 15.18 6.95
C SER A 79 -2.74 16.29 7.96
N SER A 80 -1.73 17.13 7.70
CA SER A 80 -1.32 18.17 8.64
C SER A 80 -2.35 19.31 8.68
N ASP A 81 -2.72 19.72 9.89
CA ASP A 81 -3.57 20.90 10.10
C ASP A 81 -2.68 22.15 10.13
N MET A 82 -2.56 22.79 8.96
CA MET A 82 -1.77 24.02 8.83
C MET A 82 -2.29 25.14 9.73
N LYS A 83 -3.60 25.21 9.94
CA LYS A 83 -4.21 26.28 10.74
C LYS A 83 -3.90 26.08 12.23
N ALA A 84 -4.05 24.86 12.73
CA ALA A 84 -3.67 24.55 14.11
C ALA A 84 -2.18 24.80 14.36
N ALA A 85 -1.32 24.51 13.38
CA ALA A 85 0.11 24.81 13.47
C ALA A 85 0.37 26.32 13.54
N GLU A 86 -0.27 27.12 12.67
CA GLU A 86 -0.19 28.59 12.69
C GLU A 86 -0.64 29.19 14.01
N ASP A 87 -1.78 28.72 14.54
CA ASP A 87 -2.32 29.17 15.84
C ASP A 87 -1.37 28.83 17.00
N TYR A 88 -0.66 27.70 16.92
CA TYR A 88 0.26 27.25 17.97
C TYR A 88 1.59 28.05 18.03
N ILE A 89 2.00 28.71 16.93
CA ILE A 89 3.26 29.47 16.87
C ILE A 89 3.36 30.48 18.01
N LYS A 90 2.26 31.18 18.31
CA LYS A 90 2.23 32.19 19.38
C LYS A 90 2.45 31.56 20.75
N THR A 91 1.69 30.51 21.06
CA THR A 91 1.80 29.76 22.32
C THR A 91 3.21 29.21 22.53
N PHE A 92 3.81 28.68 21.47
CA PHE A 92 5.18 28.17 21.53
C PHE A 92 6.22 29.28 21.75
N SER A 93 6.04 30.44 21.11
CA SER A 93 6.91 31.60 21.32
C SER A 93 6.85 32.13 22.75
N ASP A 94 5.65 32.20 23.32
CA ASP A 94 5.45 32.65 24.70
C ASP A 94 6.08 31.66 25.69
N LEU A 95 5.92 30.34 25.46
CA LEU A 95 6.58 29.30 26.25
C LEU A 95 8.11 29.43 26.26
N ILE A 96 8.73 29.67 25.10
CA ILE A 96 10.19 29.86 24.99
C ILE A 96 10.65 31.05 25.84
N LYS A 97 9.90 32.16 25.80
CA LYS A 97 10.23 33.37 26.56
C LYS A 97 10.07 33.16 28.06
N ASP A 98 8.94 32.58 28.48
CA ASP A 98 8.61 32.39 29.89
C ASP A 98 9.59 31.44 30.59
N GLN A 99 9.98 30.37 29.90
CA GLN A 99 10.94 29.38 30.40
C GLN A 99 12.40 29.77 30.12
N ARG A 100 12.65 30.89 29.42
CA ARG A 100 13.97 31.40 29.06
C ARG A 100 14.83 30.38 28.30
N TYR A 101 14.22 29.60 27.41
CA TYR A 101 14.97 28.67 26.57
C TYR A 101 15.79 29.43 25.53
N ILE A 102 17.03 28.99 25.32
CA ILE A 102 17.83 29.39 24.16
C ILE A 102 17.57 28.44 22.99
N SER A 103 17.85 28.88 21.77
CA SER A 103 17.59 28.06 20.56
C SER A 103 18.29 26.69 20.61
N GLN A 104 19.45 26.59 21.25
CA GLN A 104 20.21 25.34 21.42
C GLN A 104 19.53 24.34 22.37
N GLN A 105 18.53 24.76 23.15
CA GLN A 105 17.76 23.92 24.07
C GLN A 105 16.40 23.49 23.46
N VAL A 106 16.07 23.98 22.27
CA VAL A 106 14.82 23.66 21.58
C VAL A 106 15.11 22.56 20.57
N PHE A 107 14.62 21.36 20.85
CA PHE A 107 14.78 20.20 19.97
C PHE A 107 13.46 19.84 19.32
N ASN A 108 13.49 19.62 18.00
CA ASN A 108 12.37 19.04 17.29
C ASN A 108 12.37 17.51 17.53
N CYS A 109 11.21 16.95 17.88
CA CYS A 109 10.98 15.52 18.03
C CYS A 109 9.77 15.12 17.18
N ASP A 110 9.72 15.63 15.94
CA ASP A 110 8.62 15.40 15.00
C ASP A 110 8.55 13.94 14.53
N GLU A 111 9.66 13.21 14.52
CA GLU A 111 9.63 11.81 14.12
C GLU A 111 10.73 10.98 14.79
N THR A 112 10.35 10.10 15.71
CA THR A 112 11.18 8.94 16.04
C THR A 112 10.62 7.74 15.29
N GLY A 113 11.18 7.43 14.13
CA GLY A 113 10.70 6.35 13.28
C GLY A 113 10.84 4.98 13.97
N LEU A 114 9.74 4.36 14.37
CA LEU A 114 9.71 2.97 14.78
C LEU A 114 9.87 2.09 13.54
N PHE A 115 11.10 1.63 13.26
CA PHE A 115 11.39 0.77 12.11
C PHE A 115 10.79 -0.65 12.24
N TRP A 116 10.43 -1.05 13.46
CA TRP A 116 9.77 -2.32 13.71
C TRP A 116 8.36 -2.30 13.10
N LYS A 117 8.13 -3.16 12.08
CA LYS A 117 6.91 -3.21 11.26
C LYS A 117 6.69 -2.00 10.34
N LYS A 118 7.77 -1.39 9.83
CA LYS A 118 7.67 -0.35 8.79
C LYS A 118 6.89 -0.88 7.58
N MET A 119 5.81 -0.18 7.23
CA MET A 119 5.01 -0.50 6.05
C MET A 119 5.79 -0.16 4.77
N PRO A 120 5.56 -0.89 3.65
CA PRO A 120 6.14 -0.55 2.37
C PRO A 120 5.76 0.87 1.93
N ASN A 121 6.73 1.59 1.38
CA ASN A 121 6.55 2.96 0.89
C ASN A 121 5.63 3.05 -0.34
N ARG A 122 5.42 1.93 -1.04
CA ARG A 122 4.63 1.87 -2.28
C ARG A 122 3.55 0.81 -2.20
N THR A 123 2.39 1.11 -2.77
CA THR A 123 1.26 0.19 -2.92
C THR A 123 0.78 0.18 -4.36
N TYR A 124 0.08 -0.87 -4.78
CA TYR A 124 -0.56 -0.95 -6.10
C TYR A 124 -2.03 -0.51 -6.00
N ASN A 125 -2.38 0.55 -6.74
CA ASN A 125 -3.74 1.09 -6.81
C ASN A 125 -4.33 0.95 -8.21
N THR A 126 -5.64 0.72 -8.30
CA THR A 126 -6.39 0.88 -9.55
C THR A 126 -6.51 2.37 -9.85
N SER A 127 -6.32 2.79 -11.10
CA SER A 127 -6.73 4.12 -11.56
C SER A 127 -8.25 4.21 -11.53
N ILE A 128 -8.84 4.47 -10.37
CA ILE A 128 -10.19 5.03 -10.32
C ILE A 128 -9.98 6.51 -10.56
N ASN A 129 -10.57 7.04 -11.63
CA ASN A 129 -10.54 8.46 -11.97
C ASN A 129 -11.02 9.28 -10.77
N ASN A 130 -10.10 9.80 -9.96
CA ASN A 130 -10.35 10.95 -9.11
C ASN A 130 -10.21 12.20 -9.98
N SER A 131 -11.13 12.35 -10.95
CA SER A 131 -11.45 13.65 -11.52
C SER A 131 -12.47 14.31 -10.57
N HIS A 132 -11.96 14.93 -9.53
CA HIS A 132 -12.67 16.04 -8.91
C HIS A 132 -12.11 17.30 -9.54
N ASP A 133 -12.87 17.80 -10.51
CA ASP A 133 -12.90 19.22 -10.86
C ASP A 133 -13.25 20.06 -9.62
#